data_AF-A0A1V4SRT2-F1
#
_entry.id   AF-A0A1V4SRT2-F1
#
_cell.length_a   1.000
_cell.length_b   1.000
_cell.length_c   1.000
_cell.angle_alpha   90.00
_cell.angle_beta   90.00
_cell.angle_gamma   90.00
#
_symmetry.space_group_name_H-M   'P 1'
#
loop_
_entity.id
_entity.type
_entity.pdbx_description
1 polymer ?
#
loop_
_entity_poly.entity_id
_entity_poly.type
_entity_poly.pdbx_seq_one_letter_code
_entity_poly.pdbx_strand_id
1 'polypeptide(L)' 'MKKCMYCREELEKDYFENKVGYFCSEEHFYKYLESLSKEEYIEVQNSFCTCSDD' A
#
# COMPACT_ATOMS: atom_id res chain seq x y z
N MET A 1 1.67 14.61 -9.51
CA MET A 1 2.46 13.37 -9.60
C MET A 1 2.08 12.44 -8.46
N LYS A 2 2.03 11.13 -8.71
CA LYS A 2 1.88 10.11 -7.66
C LYS A 2 3.26 9.88 -7.02
N LYS A 3 3.30 9.45 -5.76
CA LYS A 3 4.55 9.11 -5.06
C LYS A 3 4.46 7.72 -4.48
N CYS A 4 5.59 7.00 -4.47
CA CYS A 4 5.65 5.70 -3.81
C CYS A 4 5.42 5.86 -2.31
N MET A 5 4.50 5.09 -1.73
CA MET A 5 4.24 5.17 -0.29
C MET A 5 5.42 4.68 0.57
N TYR A 6 6.28 3.82 0.01
CA TYR A 6 7.49 3.31 0.66
C TYR A 6 8.67 4.28 0.52
N CYS A 7 9.24 4.44 -0.69
CA CYS A 7 10.46 5.22 -0.89
C CYS A 7 10.24 6.73 -1.11
N ARG A 8 8.97 7.18 -1.20
CA ARG A 8 8.58 8.59 -1.40
C ARG A 8 9.04 9.24 -2.71
N GLU A 9 9.66 8.48 -3.61
CA GLU A 9 10.03 8.95 -4.95
C GLU A 9 8.79 9.22 -5.81
N GLU A 10 8.94 10.16 -6.75
CA GLU A 10 7.89 10.45 -7.73
C GLU A 10 7.75 9.33 -8.75
N LEU A 11 6.51 8.98 -9.03
CA LEU A 11 6.15 7.96 -10.00
C LEU A 11 5.83 8.65 -11.32
N GLU A 12 6.71 8.45 -12.32
CA GLU A 12 6.58 9.07 -13.63
C GLU A 12 5.69 8.26 -14.57
N LYS A 13 6.06 6.99 -14.85
CA LYS A 13 5.31 6.05 -15.70
C LYS A 13 5.65 4.61 -15.29
N ASP A 14 4.69 3.69 -15.42
CA ASP A 14 4.81 2.27 -15.00
C ASP A 14 4.98 2.10 -13.48
N TYR A 15 3.89 2.29 -12.73
CA TYR A 15 3.85 2.11 -11.28
C TYR A 15 2.86 1.04 -10.89
N PHE A 16 3.12 0.38 -9.77
CA PHE A 16 2.23 -0.58 -9.17
C PHE A 16 1.14 0.15 -8.39
N GLU A 17 -0.12 0.00 -8.83
CA GLU A 17 -1.30 0.59 -8.20
C GLU A 17 -2.16 -0.51 -7.58
N ASN A 18 -2.58 -0.31 -6.33
CA ASN A 18 -3.54 -1.18 -5.65
C ASN A 18 -4.47 -0.35 -4.74
N LYS A 19 -5.36 -1.03 -3.99
CA LYS A 19 -6.31 -0.36 -3.09
C LYS A 19 -5.67 0.43 -1.94
N VAL A 20 -4.42 0.12 -1.58
CA VAL A 20 -3.66 0.81 -0.52
C VAL A 20 -3.01 2.08 -1.05
N GLY A 21 -2.50 2.05 -2.28
CA GLY A 21 -1.89 3.21 -2.90
C GLY A 21 -0.99 2.89 -4.09
N TYR A 22 0.03 3.75 -4.26
CA TYR A 22 0.95 3.71 -5.40
C TYR A 22 2.36 3.34 -4.96
N PHE A 23 3.02 2.48 -5.73
CA PHE A 23 4.35 1.95 -5.45
C PHE A 23 5.19 1.86 -6.72
N CYS A 24 6.52 1.92 -6.56
CA CYS A 24 7.43 1.70 -7.70
C CYS A 24 7.31 0.28 -8.26
N SER A 25 6.99 -0.69 -7.41
CA SER A 25 6.90 -2.12 -7.75
C SER A 25 6.14 -2.88 -6.66
N GLU A 26 5.81 -4.14 -6.94
CA GLU A 26 5.22 -5.05 -5.94
C GLU A 26 6.16 -5.25 -4.74
N GLU A 27 7.48 -5.27 -4.95
CA GLU A 27 8.47 -5.35 -3.87
C GLU A 27 8.35 -4.18 -2.88
N HIS A 28 8.14 -2.95 -3.39
CA HIS A 28 7.93 -1.78 -2.53
C HIS A 28 6.60 -1.83 -1.78
N PHE A 29 5.60 -2.52 -2.32
CA PHE A 29 4.35 -2.77 -1.61
C PHE A 29 4.56 -3.71 -0.43
N TYR A 30 5.26 -4.84 -0.61
CA TYR A 30 5.56 -5.75 0.52
C TYR A 30 6.41 -5.07 1.59
N LYS A 31 7.47 -4.34 1.20
CA LYS A 31 8.30 -3.58 2.14
C LYS A 31 7.50 -2.52 2.91
N TYR A 32 6.53 -1.88 2.26
CA TYR A 32 5.62 -0.97 2.94
C TYR A 32 4.78 -1.71 3.98
N LEU A 33 4.17 -2.84 3.64
CA LEU A 33 3.40 -3.65 4.58
C LEU A 33 4.24 -4.11 5.78
N GLU A 34 5.49 -4.50 5.56
CA GLU A 34 6.44 -4.89 6.61
C GLU A 34 6.87 -3.70 7.48
N SER A 35 6.85 -2.46 6.94
CA SER A 35 7.18 -1.25 7.70
C SER A 35 6.00 -0.72 8.52
N LEU A 36 4.80 -1.27 8.36
CA LEU A 36 3.63 -0.84 9.12
C LEU A 36 3.71 -1.29 10.57
N SER A 37 3.20 -0.46 11.47
CA SER A 37 2.87 -0.91 12.81
C SER A 37 1.74 -1.94 12.74
N LYS A 38 1.60 -2.76 13.79
CA LYS A 38 0.54 -3.78 13.86
C LYS A 38 -0.86 -3.18 13.61
N GLU A 39 -1.13 -2.01 14.18
CA GLU A 39 -2.42 -1.30 14.04
C GLU A 39 -2.64 -0.85 12.59
N GLU A 40 -1.67 -0.16 12.00
CA GLU A 40 -1.72 0.28 10.60
C GLU A 40 -1.89 -0.90 9.62
N TYR A 41 -1.18 -2.00 9.86
CA TYR A 41 -1.32 -3.21 9.05
C TYR A 41 -2.73 -3.79 9.16
N ILE A 42 -3.33 -3.80 10.35
CA ILE A 42 -4.71 -4.24 10.56
C ILE A 42 -5.69 -3.32 9.82
N GLU A 43 -5.51 -2.00 9.85
CA GLU A 43 -6.35 -1.05 9.10
C GLU A 43 -6.26 -1.27 7.58
N VAL A 44 -5.05 -1.50 7.07
CA VAL A 44 -4.82 -1.85 5.67
C VAL A 44 -5.53 -3.15 5.31
N GLN A 45 -5.39 -4.20 6.13
CA GLN A 45 -6.07 -5.48 5.91
C GLN A 45 -7.60 -5.35 6.00
N ASN A 46 -8.13 -4.58 6.94
CA ASN A 46 -9.57 -4.29 7.06
C ASN A 46 -10.10 -3.52 5.83
N SER A 47 -9.27 -2.67 5.21
CA SER A 47 -9.65 -1.99 3.96
C SER A 47 -9.79 -2.97 2.78
N PHE A 48 -9.14 -4.14 2.84
CA PHE A 48 -9.32 -5.23 1.86
C PHE A 48 -10.43 -6.19 2.24
N CYS A 49 -10.57 -6.47 3.54
CA CYS A 49 -11.54 -7.39 4.09
C CYS A 49 -12.86 -6.65 4.35
N THR A 50 -13.75 -6.66 3.36
CA THR A 50 -15.18 -6.44 3.61
C THR A 50 -15.67 -7.61 4.46
N CYS A 51 -15.39 -7.60 5.76
CA CYS A 51 -16.27 -8.26 6.71
C CYS A 51 -17.59 -7.51 6.60
N SER A 52 -18.45 -7.96 5.68
CA SER A 52 -19.85 -7.59 5.68
C SER A 52 -20.37 -7.96 7.06
N ASP A 53 -20.64 -6.95 7.87
CA ASP A 53 -21.44 -7.06 9.09
C ASP A 53 -22.81 -7.58 8.65
N ASP A 54 -23.05 -8.87 8.87
CA ASP A 54 -24.38 -9.53 8.83
C ASP A 54 -24.86 -9.70 10.28
#